data_AF-A0A259D0F3-F1
#
_entry.id   AF-A0A259D0F3-F1
#
_cell.length_a   1.000
_cell.length_b   1.000
_cell.length_c   1.000
_cell.angle_alpha   90.00
_cell.angle_beta   90.00
_cell.angle_gamma   90.00
#
_symmetry.space_group_name_H-M   'P 1'
#
loop_
_entity.id
_entity.type
_entity.pdbx_description
1 polymer ?
#
loop_
_entity_poly.entity_id
_entity_poly.type
_entity_poly.pdbx_seq_one_letter_code
_entity_poly.pdbx_strand_id
1 'polypeptide(L)'
;MSVTKLLASGALCALLVAPAAADPVKITLLGVGDVYNFAGNGKSGGFARLNAVAKAERAANPNTLYLFDGDMLSPSLLSGFD
;
A
#
# COMPACT_ATOMS: atom_id res chain seq x y z
N MET A 1 14.67 51.90 3.27
CA MET A 1 14.72 50.46 2.90
C MET A 1 14.68 50.39 1.38
N SER A 2 15.74 49.91 0.71
CA SER A 2 15.83 49.97 -0.76
C SER A 2 14.78 49.06 -1.41
N VAL A 3 14.13 49.55 -2.48
CA VAL A 3 13.14 48.83 -3.29
C VAL A 3 13.64 47.45 -3.70
N THR A 4 14.94 47.31 -3.97
CA THR A 4 15.61 46.04 -4.29
C THR A 4 15.48 44.98 -3.19
N LYS A 5 15.51 45.38 -1.91
CA LYS A 5 15.34 44.45 -0.77
C LYS A 5 13.89 43.98 -0.65
N LEU A 6 12.93 44.84 -0.99
CA LEU A 6 11.50 44.52 -0.94
C LEU A 6 11.11 43.53 -2.05
N LEU A 7 11.63 43.73 -3.27
CA LEU A 7 11.47 42.79 -4.40
C LEU A 7 12.13 41.44 -4.11
N ALA A 8 13.33 41.42 -3.54
CA ALA A 8 14.03 40.19 -3.19
C ALA A 8 13.29 39.37 -2.13
N SER A 9 12.74 40.02 -1.08
CA SER A 9 11.91 39.33 -0.07
C SER A 9 10.57 38.84 -0.65
N GLY A 10 9.94 39.60 -1.55
CA GLY A 10 8.69 39.17 -2.19
C GLY A 10 8.88 37.92 -3.06
N ALA A 11 9.96 37.84 -3.82
CA ALA A 11 10.29 36.69 -4.66
C ALA A 11 10.60 35.43 -3.83
N LEU A 12 11.27 35.58 -2.68
CA LEU A 12 11.56 34.45 -1.79
C LEU A 12 10.28 33.90 -1.12
N CYS A 13 9.36 34.77 -0.70
CA CYS A 13 8.07 34.34 -0.15
C CYS A 13 7.18 33.66 -1.19
N ALA A 14 7.23 34.09 -2.46
CA ALA A 14 6.46 33.45 -3.54
C ALA A 14 6.94 32.02 -3.85
N LEU A 15 8.24 31.74 -3.69
CA LEU A 15 8.80 30.39 -3.87
C LEU A 15 8.42 29.43 -2.74
N LEU A 16 8.10 29.93 -1.55
CA LEU A 16 7.70 29.11 -0.40
C LEU A 16 6.21 28.71 -0.42
N VAL A 17 5.39 29.37 -1.25
CA VAL A 17 3.94 29.14 -1.35
C VAL A 17 3.57 28.40 -2.63
N ALA A 18 4.53 28.14 -3.52
CA ALA A 18 4.28 27.35 -4.72
C ALA A 18 3.82 25.93 -4.33
N PRO A 19 2.64 25.47 -4.80
CA PRO A 19 2.21 24.11 -4.55
C PRO A 19 3.26 23.15 -5.13
N ALA A 20 3.71 22.20 -4.32
CA ALA A 20 4.58 21.14 -4.78
C ALA A 20 3.81 20.33 -5.84
N ALA A 21 4.19 20.50 -7.10
CA ALA A 21 3.70 19.66 -8.19
C ALA A 21 4.35 18.27 -8.04
N ALA A 22 3.68 17.37 -7.32
CA ALA A 22 4.08 15.98 -7.21
C ALA A 22 3.43 15.18 -8.34
N ASP A 23 4.21 14.34 -9.00
CA ASP A 23 3.68 13.42 -10.01
C ASP A 23 2.73 12.40 -9.33
N PRO A 24 1.60 12.04 -9.99
CA PRO A 24 0.70 11.03 -9.46
C PRO A 24 1.41 9.68 -9.35
N VAL A 25 1.42 9.10 -8.16
CA VAL A 25 2.02 7.78 -7.91
C VAL A 25 0.92 6.72 -7.97
N LYS A 26 1.07 5.73 -8.86
CA LYS A 26 0.20 4.55 -8.86
C LYS A 26 0.53 3.68 -7.64
N ILE A 27 -0.47 3.43 -6.80
CA ILE A 27 -0.41 2.47 -5.68
C ILE A 27 -1.29 1.26 -6.04
N THR A 28 -0.76 0.06 -5.89
CA THR A 28 -1.52 -1.18 -6.05
C THR A 28 -1.91 -1.69 -4.67
N LEU A 29 -3.21 -1.93 -4.44
CA LEU A 29 -3.71 -2.52 -3.21
C LEU A 29 -4.11 -3.97 -3.50
N LEU A 30 -3.42 -4.92 -2.87
CA LEU A 30 -3.74 -6.34 -2.90
C LEU A 30 -4.29 -6.74 -1.52
N GLY A 31 -5.62 -6.76 -1.40
CA GLY A 31 -6.34 -7.15 -0.18
C GLY A 31 -6.65 -8.64 -0.12
N VAL A 32 -6.57 -9.21 1.08
CA VAL A 32 -6.90 -10.60 1.38
C VAL A 32 -7.61 -10.68 2.72
N GLY A 33 -8.84 -11.19 2.73
CA GLY A 33 -9.65 -11.45 3.92
C GLY A 33 -10.31 -12.83 3.87
N ASP A 34 -11.06 -13.17 4.92
CA ASP A 34 -11.88 -14.39 4.98
C ASP A 34 -11.10 -15.69 4.74
N VAL A 35 -9.82 -15.70 5.14
CA VAL A 35 -8.96 -16.86 4.93
C VAL A 35 -9.05 -17.79 6.12
N TYR A 36 -10.02 -18.70 6.10
CA TYR A 36 -10.21 -19.68 7.18
C TYR A 36 -9.40 -20.98 7.02
N ASN A 37 -8.85 -21.23 5.82
CA ASN A 37 -8.03 -22.40 5.57
C ASN A 37 -6.70 -22.00 4.93
N PHE A 38 -5.63 -22.20 5.69
CA PHE A 38 -4.29 -21.82 5.24
C PHE A 38 -3.69 -22.86 4.29
N ALA A 39 -4.19 -24.10 4.35
CA ALA A 39 -3.87 -25.12 3.37
C ALA A 39 -4.81 -25.01 2.16
N GLY A 40 -4.26 -25.21 0.96
CA GLY A 40 -5.07 -25.38 -0.24
C GLY A 40 -5.66 -26.77 -0.31
N ASN A 41 -6.70 -26.96 -1.14
CA ASN A 41 -7.32 -28.27 -1.37
C ASN A 41 -6.58 -29.13 -2.43
N GLY A 42 -5.30 -28.80 -2.71
CA GLY A 42 -4.52 -29.38 -3.81
C GLY A 42 -4.80 -28.77 -5.19
N LYS A 43 -5.99 -28.22 -5.44
CA LYS A 43 -6.36 -27.59 -6.73
C LYS A 43 -6.42 -26.07 -6.67
N SER A 44 -6.83 -25.49 -5.55
CA SER A 44 -6.97 -24.05 -5.33
C SER A 44 -6.67 -23.65 -3.88
N GLY A 45 -6.53 -22.35 -3.66
CA GLY A 45 -6.32 -21.77 -2.34
C GLY A 45 -4.96 -22.06 -1.72
N GLY A 46 -4.86 -21.77 -0.43
CA GLY A 46 -3.66 -21.96 0.37
C GLY A 46 -2.72 -20.76 0.35
N PHE A 47 -2.15 -20.47 1.52
CA PHE A 47 -1.30 -19.31 1.76
C PHE A 47 -0.03 -19.30 0.91
N ALA A 48 0.51 -20.47 0.57
CA ALA A 48 1.70 -20.57 -0.30
C ALA A 48 1.43 -20.02 -1.70
N ARG A 49 0.29 -20.36 -2.31
CA ARG A 49 -0.07 -19.86 -3.65
C ARG A 49 -0.45 -18.39 -3.60
N LEU A 50 -1.17 -18.01 -2.56
CA LEU A 50 -1.53 -16.62 -2.33
C LEU A 50 -0.28 -15.74 -2.22
N ASN A 51 0.73 -16.17 -1.46
CA ASN A 51 2.02 -15.47 -1.36
C ASN A 51 2.81 -15.49 -2.67
N ALA A 52 2.68 -16.54 -3.49
CA ALA A 52 3.28 -16.56 -4.83
C ALA A 52 2.64 -15.49 -5.74
N VAL A 53 1.32 -15.31 -5.68
CA VAL A 53 0.60 -14.22 -6.36
C VAL A 53 1.07 -12.87 -5.82
N ALA A 54 1.09 -12.67 -4.50
CA ALA A 54 1.54 -11.43 -3.90
C ALA A 54 2.99 -11.07 -4.29
N LYS A 55 3.87 -12.07 -4.40
CA LYS A 55 5.25 -11.89 -4.89
C LYS A 55 5.28 -11.46 -6.35
N ALA A 56 4.47 -12.08 -7.22
CA ALA A 56 4.37 -11.70 -8.63
C ALA A 56 3.82 -10.27 -8.79
N GLU A 57 2.77 -9.91 -8.03
CA GLU A 57 2.21 -8.56 -8.04
C GLU A 57 3.20 -7.50 -7.58
N ARG A 58 3.95 -7.76 -6.51
CA ARG A 58 5.00 -6.85 -6.03
C ARG A 58 6.14 -6.70 -7.04
N ALA A 59 6.47 -7.75 -7.79
CA ALA A 59 7.48 -7.68 -8.84
C ALA A 59 7.01 -6.87 -10.06
N ALA A 60 5.72 -6.99 -10.43
CA ALA A 60 5.13 -6.24 -11.53
C ALA A 60 4.78 -4.79 -11.16
N ASN A 61 4.51 -4.51 -9.89
CA ASN A 61 4.06 -3.23 -9.38
C ASN A 61 4.86 -2.84 -8.12
N PRO A 62 5.90 -1.99 -8.24
CA PRO A 62 6.81 -1.70 -7.12
C PRO A 62 6.14 -1.00 -5.93
N ASN A 63 5.03 -0.28 -6.15
CA ASN A 63 4.25 0.38 -5.12
C ASN A 63 3.03 -0.45 -4.68
N THR A 64 3.23 -1.74 -4.42
CA THR A 64 2.15 -2.65 -3.97
C THR A 64 2.09 -2.74 -2.45
N LEU A 65 0.91 -2.52 -1.90
CA LEU A 65 0.55 -2.84 -0.52
C LEU A 65 -0.19 -4.17 -0.51
N TYR A 66 0.34 -5.13 0.24
CA TYR A 66 -0.29 -6.42 0.47
C TYR A 66 -0.93 -6.39 1.86
N LEU A 67 -2.26 -6.49 1.90
CA LEU A 67 -3.10 -6.16 3.04
C LEU A 67 -3.88 -7.40 3.50
N PHE A 68 -4.00 -7.56 4.81
CA PHE A 68 -4.86 -8.55 5.43
C PHE A 68 -6.07 -7.86 6.03
N ASP A 69 -7.23 -8.07 5.41
CA ASP A 69 -8.43 -7.27 5.63
C ASP A 69 -9.26 -7.77 6.84
N GLY A 70 -8.83 -8.86 7.46
CA GLY A 70 -9.45 -9.45 8.65
C GLY A 70 -10.13 -10.78 8.38
N ASP A 71 -10.81 -11.27 9.41
CA ASP A 71 -11.56 -12.53 9.43
C ASP A 71 -10.73 -13.75 8.96
N MET A 72 -9.56 -13.92 9.56
CA MET A 72 -8.63 -15.01 9.20
C MET A 72 -8.53 -16.09 10.28
N LEU A 73 -9.23 -15.90 11.41
CA LEU A 73 -9.11 -16.76 12.57
C LEU A 73 -10.38 -17.62 12.73
N SER A 74 -11.52 -17.02 13.02
CA SER A 74 -12.80 -17.74 13.16
C SER A 74 -13.57 -17.72 11.84
N PRO A 75 -14.28 -18.78 11.44
CA PRO A 75 -14.52 -20.02 12.16
C PRO A 75 -13.60 -21.16 11.72
N SER A 76 -12.28 -20.93 11.61
CA SER A 76 -11.35 -21.98 11.19
C SER A 76 -11.27 -23.13 12.21
N LEU A 77 -10.95 -24.34 11.75
CA LEU A 77 -10.63 -25.45 12.66
C LEU A 77 -9.51 -25.09 13.64
N LEU A 78 -8.52 -24.31 13.19
CA LEU A 78 -7.42 -23.82 14.02
C LEU A 78 -7.89 -22.91 15.16
N SER A 79 -8.98 -22.16 14.97
CA SER A 79 -9.53 -21.27 16.01
C SER A 79 -10.27 -22.00 17.14
N GLY A 80 -10.59 -23.28 16.97
CA GLY A 80 -11.30 -24.08 17.97
C GLY A 80 -10.41 -24.83 18.95
N PHE A 81 -9.09 -24.80 18.78
CA PHE A 81 -8.14 -25.41 19.69
C PHE A 81 -7.62 -24.37 20.68
N ASP A 82 -7.83 -24.62 21.98
CA ASP A 82 -7.13 -23.98 23.11
C ASP A 82 -5.92 -24.83 23.50
#